data_AF-A0A2G9LQT8-F1
#
_entry.id   AF-A0A2G9LQT8-F1
#
_cell.length_a   1.000
_cell.length_b   1.000
_cell.length_c   1.000
_cell.angle_alpha   90.00
_cell.angle_beta   90.00
_cell.angle_gamma   90.00
#
_symmetry.space_group_name_H-M   'P 1'
#
loop_
_entity.id
_entity.type
_entity.pdbx_description
1 polymer ?
#
loop_
_entity_poly.entity_id
_entity_poly.type
_entity_poly.pdbx_seq_one_letter_code
_entity_poly.pdbx_strand_id
1 'polypeptide(L)'
;NCIAAKLQNTKTKVVDGLGKTGSKSLCAFDLILHNPPQAAGLKMCYRLIEEACQHLAPGGSLLIVSRHNKGGSRLAAHMESCLGNMQSVKKAGQYRVYQGIKER
;
A
#
# COMPACT_ATOMS: atom_id res chain seq x y z
N ASN A 1 13.84 -1.54 0.21
CA ASN A 1 14.13 -0.24 0.88
C ASN A 1 12.83 0.46 1.26
N CYS A 2 12.24 0.04 2.39
CA CYS A 2 11.06 0.67 2.99
C CYS A 2 11.56 1.80 3.89
N ILE A 3 11.11 3.04 3.66
CA ILE A 3 11.34 4.15 4.59
C ILE A 3 10.26 4.03 5.66
N ALA A 4 10.64 3.59 6.85
CA ALA A 4 9.78 3.64 8.03
C ALA A 4 9.74 5.10 8.53
N ALA A 5 8.64 5.79 8.28
CA ALA A 5 8.34 7.05 8.97
C ALA A 5 7.94 6.70 10.42
N LYS A 6 8.63 7.30 11.38
CA LYS A 6 8.38 7.10 12.81
C LYS A 6 7.05 7.77 13.18
N LEU A 7 5.97 7.00 13.16
CA LEU A 7 4.67 7.42 13.65
C LEU A 7 4.65 7.22 15.17
N GLN A 8 4.45 8.33 15.88
CA GLN A 8 4.40 8.31 17.34
C GLN A 8 3.11 7.58 17.72
N ASN A 9 3.23 6.48 18.49
CA ASN A 9 2.14 5.63 18.97
C ASN A 9 1.57 4.56 18.01
N THR A 10 2.40 3.97 17.12
CA THR A 10 1.94 2.93 16.18
C THR A 10 2.71 1.62 16.37
N LYS A 11 2.02 0.47 16.33
CA LYS A 11 2.67 -0.85 16.20
C LYS A 11 3.29 -0.95 14.80
N THR A 12 4.53 -0.53 14.66
CA THR A 12 5.26 -0.59 13.39
C THR A 12 5.82 -2.00 13.19
N LYS A 13 5.35 -2.71 12.17
CA LYS A 13 5.94 -3.97 11.72
C LYS A 13 6.58 -3.73 10.35
N VAL A 14 7.90 -3.79 10.27
CA VAL A 14 8.62 -3.81 8.99
C VAL A 14 8.64 -5.26 8.52
N VAL A 15 8.03 -5.54 7.37
CA VAL A 15 8.01 -6.88 6.78
C VAL A 15 8.42 -6.78 5.32
N ASP A 16 9.42 -7.57 4.92
CA ASP A 16 9.76 -7.77 3.50
C ASP A 16 8.74 -8.77 2.90
N GLY A 17 7.58 -8.23 2.52
CA GLY A 17 6.39 -9.00 2.10
C GLY A 17 5.47 -9.34 3.28
N LEU A 18 4.15 -9.45 3.05
CA LEU A 18 3.19 -9.85 4.09
C LEU A 18 3.34 -11.35 4.38
N GLY A 19 4.41 -11.73 5.09
CA GLY A 19 4.60 -13.09 5.55
C GLY A 19 3.40 -13.53 6.38
N LYS A 20 2.89 -14.74 6.11
CA LYS A 20 1.71 -15.35 6.74
C LYS A 20 1.72 -15.10 8.24
N THR A 21 0.94 -14.13 8.70
CA THR A 21 0.71 -13.90 10.12
C THR A 21 -0.19 -15.03 10.60
N GLY A 22 0.40 -16.00 11.31
CA GLY A 22 -0.36 -17.06 11.96
C GLY A 22 -1.54 -16.46 12.74
N SER A 23 -2.74 -16.94 12.41
CA SER A 23 -4.03 -16.73 13.09
C SER A 23 -4.07 -15.60 14.12
N LYS A 24 -4.13 -14.33 13.69
CA LYS A 24 -4.65 -13.23 14.51
C LYS A 24 -4.95 -11.97 13.68
N SER A 25 -6.25 -11.71 13.53
CA SER A 25 -6.93 -10.51 13.01
C SER A 25 -6.61 -10.06 11.57
N LEU A 26 -7.61 -10.25 10.69
CA LEU A 26 -7.67 -9.79 9.28
C LEU A 26 -7.80 -8.25 9.13
N CYS A 27 -7.33 -7.48 10.10
CA CYS A 27 -7.50 -6.03 10.21
C CYS A 27 -6.53 -5.53 11.28
N ALA A 28 -5.26 -5.40 10.93
CA ALA A 28 -4.20 -5.16 11.90
C ALA A 28 -3.58 -3.76 11.81
N PHE A 29 -3.79 -3.05 10.69
CA PHE A 29 -3.07 -1.81 10.40
C PHE A 29 -4.00 -0.66 10.02
N ASP A 30 -3.83 0.47 10.69
CA ASP A 30 -4.46 1.75 10.32
C ASP A 30 -3.76 2.38 9.10
N LEU A 31 -2.51 2.02 8.84
CA LEU A 31 -1.71 2.55 7.75
C LEU A 31 -0.72 1.51 7.23
N ILE A 32 -0.73 1.29 5.93
CA ILE A 32 0.29 0.53 5.21
C ILE A 32 0.94 1.46 4.19
N LEU A 33 2.27 1.56 4.20
CA LEU A 33 3.04 2.34 3.23
C LEU A 33 3.94 1.41 2.43
N HIS A 34 3.88 1.51 1.11
CA HIS A 34 4.59 0.63 0.21
C HIS A 34 5.31 1.39 -0.91
N ASN A 35 6.59 1.07 -1.13
CA ASN A 35 7.36 1.53 -2.28
C ASN A 35 7.70 0.29 -3.13
N PRO A 36 6.78 -0.16 -4.00
CA PRO A 36 6.90 -1.45 -4.66
C PRO A 36 8.20 -1.54 -5.48
N PRO A 37 8.93 -2.66 -5.39
CA PRO A 37 10.12 -2.88 -6.20
C PRO A 37 9.74 -2.87 -7.68
N GLN A 38 10.21 -1.87 -8.43
CA GLN A 38 9.83 -1.69 -9.84
C GLN A 38 10.25 -2.85 -10.74
N ALA A 39 11.26 -3.61 -10.33
CA ALA A 39 11.79 -4.77 -11.06
C ALA A 39 10.97 -6.07 -10.86
N ALA A 40 10.06 -6.12 -9.88
CA ALA A 40 9.34 -7.33 -9.52
C ALA A 40 8.20 -7.73 -10.48
N GLY A 41 7.84 -6.85 -11.42
CA GLY A 41 6.72 -7.03 -12.33
C GLY A 41 5.36 -6.73 -11.68
N LEU A 42 4.40 -6.34 -12.53
CA LEU A 42 3.07 -5.88 -12.09
C LEU A 42 2.29 -6.93 -11.30
N LYS A 43 2.40 -8.22 -11.67
CA LYS A 43 1.67 -9.31 -11.01
C LYS A 43 2.03 -9.44 -9.53
N MET A 44 3.31 -9.30 -9.19
CA MET A 44 3.75 -9.33 -7.79
C MET A 44 3.25 -8.09 -7.03
N CYS A 45 3.33 -6.91 -7.64
CA CYS A 45 2.83 -5.68 -7.04
C CYS A 45 1.32 -5.73 -6.79
N TYR A 46 0.52 -6.27 -7.71
CA TYR A 46 -0.92 -6.43 -7.52
C TYR A 46 -1.25 -7.35 -6.34
N ARG A 47 -0.56 -8.51 -6.25
CA ARG A 47 -0.71 -9.40 -5.09
C ARG A 47 -0.39 -8.69 -3.78
N LEU A 48 0.70 -7.91 -3.74
CA LEU A 48 1.07 -7.14 -2.53
C LEU A 48 0.02 -6.08 -2.17
N ILE A 49 -0.59 -5.44 -3.17
CA ILE A 49 -1.68 -4.49 -2.97
C ILE A 49 -2.91 -5.20 -2.39
N GLU A 50 -3.30 -6.33 -2.95
CA GLU A 50 -4.45 -7.14 -2.49
C GLU A 50 -4.24 -7.60 -1.04
N GLU A 51 -3.06 -8.15 -0.75
CA GLU A 51 -2.69 -8.55 0.61
C GLU A 51 -2.72 -7.34 1.56
N ALA A 52 -2.19 -6.17 1.15
CA ALA A 52 -2.25 -4.96 1.97
C ALA A 52 -3.70 -4.53 2.25
N CYS A 53 -4.57 -4.52 1.25
CA CYS A 53 -5.99 -4.17 1.42
C CYS A 53 -6.70 -5.12 2.40
N GLN A 54 -6.37 -6.41 2.36
CA GLN A 54 -6.90 -7.39 3.31
C GLN A 54 -6.47 -7.09 4.74
N HIS A 55 -5.22 -6.68 4.97
CA HIS A 55 -4.69 -6.46 6.32
C HIS A 55 -4.99 -5.07 6.91
N LEU A 56 -5.56 -4.15 6.12
CA LEU A 56 -6.02 -2.86 6.63
C LEU A 56 -7.21 -3.04 7.59
N ALA A 57 -7.20 -2.28 8.68
CA ALA A 57 -8.38 -2.07 9.50
C ALA A 57 -9.43 -1.24 8.74
N PRO A 58 -10.73 -1.35 9.09
CA PRO A 58 -11.74 -0.44 8.55
C PRO A 58 -11.37 1.02 8.85
N GLY A 59 -11.40 1.88 7.83
CA GLY A 59 -10.90 3.26 7.89
C GLY A 59 -9.37 3.41 7.73
N GLY A 60 -8.63 2.31 7.61
CA GLY A 60 -7.18 2.31 7.40
C GLY A 60 -6.77 2.75 5.98
N SER A 61 -5.55 3.26 5.85
CA SER A 61 -5.01 3.80 4.59
C SER A 61 -3.91 2.92 3.98
N LEU A 62 -3.94 2.70 2.67
CA LEU A 62 -2.80 2.20 1.89
C LEU A 62 -2.18 3.34 1.09
N LEU A 63 -0.87 3.56 1.28
CA LEU A 63 -0.09 4.53 0.51
C LEU A 63 0.94 3.82 -0.36
N ILE A 64 0.98 4.16 -1.65
CA ILE A 64 1.94 3.63 -2.60
C ILE A 64 2.72 4.77 -3.24
N VAL A 65 4.04 4.69 -3.18
CA VAL A 65 4.92 5.60 -3.93
C VAL A 65 5.40 4.91 -5.20
N SER A 66 5.11 5.47 -6.36
CA SER A 66 5.61 4.91 -7.62
C SER A 66 5.77 5.95 -8.73
N ARG A 67 6.56 5.59 -9.74
CA ARG A 67 6.69 6.40 -10.95
C ARG A 67 5.43 6.25 -11.81
N HIS A 68 4.71 7.34 -12.04
CA HIS A 68 3.39 7.27 -12.70
C HIS A 68 3.45 6.55 -14.06
N ASN A 69 4.42 6.93 -14.91
CA ASN A 69 4.57 6.40 -16.27
C ASN A 69 5.31 5.05 -16.32
N LYS A 70 5.73 4.49 -15.19
CA LYS A 70 6.41 3.19 -15.11
C LYS A 70 5.55 2.18 -14.34
N GLY A 71 4.27 2.11 -14.72
CA GLY A 71 3.30 1.21 -14.11
C GLY A 71 2.58 1.77 -12.90
N GLY A 72 2.98 2.93 -12.38
CA GLY A 72 2.32 3.55 -11.22
C GLY A 72 0.85 3.88 -11.44
N SER A 73 0.47 4.32 -12.64
CA SER A 73 -0.94 4.52 -13.01
C SER A 73 -1.77 3.23 -12.91
N ARG A 74 -1.18 2.10 -13.30
CA ARG A 74 -1.82 0.78 -13.28
C ARG A 74 -1.95 0.26 -11.85
N LEU A 75 -0.93 0.45 -11.02
CA LEU A 75 -1.00 0.15 -9.59
C LEU A 75 -2.09 0.96 -8.90
N ALA A 76 -2.21 2.25 -9.25
CA ALA A 76 -3.25 3.12 -8.71
C ALA A 76 -4.65 2.66 -9.09
N ALA A 77 -4.87 2.28 -10.36
CA ALA A 77 -6.15 1.72 -10.81
C ALA A 77 -6.49 0.38 -10.13
N HIS A 78 -5.50 -0.49 -9.93
CA HIS A 78 -5.69 -1.74 -9.18
C HIS A 78 -6.03 -1.47 -7.72
N MET A 79 -5.35 -0.53 -7.08
CA MET A 79 -5.66 -0.12 -5.72
C MET A 79 -7.08 0.45 -5.59
N GLU A 80 -7.52 1.25 -6.56
CA GLU A 80 -8.90 1.75 -6.64
C GLU A 80 -9.91 0.61 -6.76
N SER A 81 -9.63 -0.43 -7.57
CA SER A 81 -10.51 -1.60 -7.64
C SER A 81 -10.59 -2.39 -6.33
N CYS A 82 -9.55 -2.36 -5.50
CA CYS A 82 -9.53 -3.07 -4.21
C CYS A 82 -10.19 -2.30 -3.07
N LEU A 83 -10.12 -0.97 -3.09
CA LEU A 83 -10.56 -0.10 -1.99
C LEU A 83 -11.79 0.74 -2.33
N GLY A 84 -12.22 0.77 -3.59
CA GLY A 84 -13.31 1.61 -4.10
C GLY A 84 -12.96 3.08 -4.25
N ASN A 85 -11.81 3.52 -3.70
CA ASN A 85 -11.34 4.89 -3.79
C ASN A 85 -9.81 4.95 -3.92
N MET A 86 -9.35 5.95 -4.67
CA MET A 86 -7.92 6.24 -4.82
C MET A 86 -7.71 7.70 -5.19
N GLN A 87 -6.71 8.33 -4.58
CA GLN A 87 -6.27 9.68 -4.94
C GLN A 87 -4.74 9.81 -4.96
N SER A 88 -4.24 10.73 -5.78
CA SER A 88 -2.82 11.12 -5.79
C SER A 88 -2.59 12.30 -4.83
N VAL A 89 -2.12 12.02 -3.61
CA VAL A 89 -1.95 13.05 -2.56
C VAL A 89 -0.68 13.88 -2.69
N LYS A 90 0.32 13.40 -3.44
CA LYS A 90 1.55 14.16 -3.70
C LYS A 90 2.14 13.81 -5.07
N LYS A 91 2.70 14.82 -5.73
CA LYS A 91 3.47 14.69 -6.98
C LYS A 91 4.84 15.33 -6.79
N ALA A 92 5.90 14.62 -7.19
CA ALA A 92 7.27 15.12 -7.22
C ALA A 92 7.99 14.54 -8.44
N GLY A 93 8.12 15.37 -9.49
CA GLY A 93 8.66 14.94 -10.78
C GLY A 93 7.89 13.75 -11.35
N GLN A 94 8.60 12.64 -11.60
CA GLN A 94 8.00 11.40 -12.13
C GLN A 94 7.30 10.55 -11.06
N TYR A 95 7.49 10.86 -9.77
CA TYR A 95 6.92 10.11 -8.66
C TYR A 95 5.57 10.68 -8.23
N ARG A 96 4.68 9.78 -7.82
CA ARG A 96 3.40 10.10 -7.18
C ARG A 96 3.20 9.24 -5.94
N VAL A 97 2.52 9.81 -4.96
CA VAL A 97 2.02 9.11 -3.79
C VAL A 97 0.52 8.90 -4.00
N TYR A 98 0.11 7.64 -4.11
CA TYR A 98 -1.29 7.25 -4.20
C TYR A 98 -1.77 6.85 -2.81
N GLN A 99 -2.98 7.23 -2.44
CA GLN A 99 -3.65 6.83 -1.20
C GLN A 99 -5.03 6.26 -1.52
N GLY A 100 -5.36 5.15 -0.89
CA GLY A 100 -6.74 4.63 -0.81
C GLY A 100 -7.10 4.31 0.63
N ILE A 101 -8.38 4.40 0.96
CA ILE A 101 -8.93 4.15 2.30
C ILE A 101 -9.81 2.90 2.25
N LYS A 102 -9.65 1.99 3.21
CA LYS A 102 -10.59 0.87 3.37
C LYS A 102 -11.87 1.39 4.00
N GLU A 103 -13.02 1.15 3.37
CA GLU A 103 -14.32 1.52 3.93
C GLU A 103 -14.56 0.88 5.31
N ARG A 104 -15.45 1.48 6.10
CA ARG A 104 -15.73 1.09 7.49
C ARG A 104 -16.63 -0.12 7.59
#